data_AF-A0A2V2MU53-F1
#
_entry.id   AF-A0A2V2MU53-F1
#
_cell.length_a   1.000
_cell.length_b   1.000
_cell.length_c   1.000
_cell.angle_alpha   90.00
_cell.angle_beta   90.00
_cell.angle_gamma   90.00
#
_symmetry.space_group_name_H-M   'P 1'
#
loop_
_entity.id
_entity.type
_entity.pdbx_description
1 polymer ?
#
loop_
_entity_poly.entity_id
_entity_poly.type
_entity_poly.pdbx_seq_one_letter_code
_entity_poly.pdbx_strand_id
1 'polypeptide(L)'
;MVSIGCIIITISASFLFSTFDDNTIILVIVVYLIIMRFSTTAFSSPNGRLIMSSCPQGAEGNASGILMTARYAGIALFQTIFAVRMYIDGVPRDGTPLVGRITHAMSLMGYQTVYLVAMVFAVLTLILVLHTRDEKI
;
A
#
# COMPACT_ATOMS: atom_id res chain seq x y z
N MET A 1 9.05 -15.68 -9.09
CA MET A 1 7.64 -16.13 -9.28
C MET A 1 6.75 -15.69 -8.11
N VAL A 2 7.14 -15.90 -6.85
CA VAL A 2 6.35 -15.49 -5.66
C VAL A 2 6.03 -13.99 -5.62
N SER A 3 6.96 -13.11 -6.04
CA SER A 3 6.75 -11.66 -6.01
C SER A 3 5.63 -11.18 -6.97
N ILE A 4 5.55 -11.72 -8.19
CA ILE A 4 4.53 -11.31 -9.19
C ILE A 4 3.12 -11.68 -8.73
N GLY A 5 2.94 -12.91 -8.21
CA GLY A 5 1.65 -13.33 -7.66
C GLY A 5 1.17 -12.42 -6.53
N CYS A 6 2.06 -12.02 -5.62
CA CYS A 6 1.73 -11.07 -4.56
C CYS A 6 1.37 -9.68 -5.10
N ILE A 7 2.05 -9.21 -6.15
CA ILE A 7 1.71 -7.93 -6.79
C ILE A 7 0.32 -7.99 -7.43
N ILE A 8 -0.01 -9.07 -8.13
CA ILE A 8 -1.35 -9.27 -8.72
C ILE A 8 -2.43 -9.29 -7.63
N ILE A 9 -2.22 -10.05 -6.54
CA ILE A 9 -3.16 -10.08 -5.42
C ILE A 9 -3.31 -8.67 -4.80
N THR A 10 -2.23 -7.91 -4.71
CA THR A 10 -2.27 -6.52 -4.21
C THR A 10 -3.06 -5.60 -5.14
N ILE A 11 -2.92 -5.73 -6.45
CA ILE A 11 -3.71 -4.99 -7.45
C ILE A 11 -5.18 -5.35 -7.30
N SER A 12 -5.52 -6.64 -7.28
CA SER A 12 -6.90 -7.11 -7.11
C SER A 12 -7.50 -6.66 -5.80
N ALA A 13 -6.78 -6.79 -4.68
CA ALA A 13 -7.26 -6.33 -3.38
C ALA A 13 -7.49 -4.81 -3.38
N SER A 14 -6.56 -4.03 -3.93
CA SER A 14 -6.70 -2.56 -4.00
C SER A 14 -7.90 -2.16 -4.85
N PHE A 15 -8.15 -2.86 -5.96
CA PHE A 15 -9.37 -2.68 -6.75
C PHE A 15 -10.62 -2.98 -5.92
N LEU A 16 -10.67 -4.12 -5.24
CA LEU A 16 -11.80 -4.52 -4.40
C LEU A 16 -12.07 -3.53 -3.25
N PHE A 17 -11.03 -2.99 -2.62
CA PHE A 17 -11.19 -1.95 -1.60
C PHE A 17 -11.66 -0.61 -2.17
N SER A 18 -11.34 -0.32 -3.44
CA SER A 18 -11.84 0.88 -4.10
C SER A 18 -13.33 0.83 -4.44
N THR A 19 -13.95 -0.36 -4.43
CA THR A 19 -15.40 -0.53 -4.68
C THR A 19 -16.25 -0.54 -3.41
N PHE A 20 -15.66 -0.26 -2.24
CA PHE A 20 -16.43 -0.16 -1.01
C PHE A 20 -17.47 0.95 -1.08
N ASP A 21 -18.67 0.63 -0.63
CA ASP A 21 -19.79 1.55 -0.45
C ASP A 21 -20.34 1.44 0.97
N ASP A 22 -21.21 2.37 1.37
CA ASP A 22 -21.88 2.40 2.69
C ASP A 22 -22.69 1.11 2.95
N ASN A 23 -23.11 0.41 1.90
CA ASN A 23 -23.87 -0.84 1.99
C ASN A 23 -22.99 -2.10 2.08
N THR A 24 -21.67 -1.95 2.14
CA THR A 24 -20.75 -3.10 2.16
C THR A 24 -20.86 -3.85 3.49
N ILE A 25 -21.25 -5.13 3.42
CA ILE A 25 -21.37 -5.95 4.62
C ILE A 25 -20.00 -6.21 5.26
N ILE A 26 -19.96 -6.23 6.60
CA ILE A 26 -18.73 -6.43 7.39
C ILE A 26 -17.97 -7.69 6.97
N LEU A 27 -18.68 -8.76 6.61
CA LEU A 27 -18.05 -10.01 6.19
C LEU A 27 -17.19 -9.83 4.92
N VAL A 28 -17.64 -9.02 3.95
CA VAL A 28 -16.87 -8.70 2.75
C VAL A 28 -15.60 -7.93 3.12
N ILE A 29 -15.71 -6.97 4.04
CA ILE A 29 -14.56 -6.21 4.54
C ILE A 29 -13.52 -7.15 5.16
N VAL A 30 -13.94 -8.06 6.03
CA VAL A 30 -13.05 -9.04 6.68
C VAL A 30 -12.34 -9.92 5.65
N VAL A 31 -13.08 -10.43 4.65
CA VAL A 31 -12.48 -11.25 3.58
C VAL A 31 -11.43 -10.46 2.80
N TYR A 32 -11.71 -9.21 2.41
CA TYR A 32 -10.74 -8.40 1.66
C TYR A 32 -9.50 -8.07 2.50
N LEU A 33 -9.67 -7.84 3.81
CA LEU A 33 -8.55 -7.65 4.73
C LEU A 33 -7.67 -8.90 4.81
N ILE A 34 -8.28 -10.09 4.85
CA ILE A 34 -7.51 -11.36 4.85
C ILE A 34 -6.71 -11.50 3.55
N ILE A 35 -7.32 -11.24 2.39
CA ILE A 35 -6.63 -11.30 1.09
C ILE A 35 -5.44 -10.34 1.06
N MET A 36 -5.64 -9.10 1.50
CA MET A 36 -4.57 -8.10 1.56
C MET A 36 -3.45 -8.48 2.54
N ARG A 37 -3.80 -9.01 3.72
CA ARG A 37 -2.82 -9.48 4.71
C ARG A 37 -2.03 -10.68 4.24
N PHE A 38 -2.67 -11.59 3.52
CA PHE A 38 -1.99 -12.73 2.90
C PHE A 38 -0.93 -12.25 1.91
N SER A 39 -1.30 -11.36 0.99
CA SER A 39 -0.36 -10.76 0.03
C SER A 39 0.81 -10.06 0.73
N THR A 40 0.51 -9.21 1.72
CA THR A 40 1.53 -8.46 2.46
C THR A 40 2.53 -9.39 3.16
N THR A 41 2.05 -10.47 3.77
CA THR A 41 2.89 -11.42 4.51
C THR A 41 3.74 -12.26 3.56
N ALA A 42 3.13 -12.75 2.48
CA ALA A 42 3.80 -13.51 1.43
C ALA A 42 4.87 -12.68 0.70
N PHE A 43 4.68 -11.36 0.59
CA PHE A 43 5.66 -10.44 0.03
C PHE A 43 6.77 -10.06 1.03
N SER A 44 6.42 -9.71 2.28
CA SER A 44 7.36 -9.11 3.22
C SER A 44 8.46 -10.10 3.66
N SER A 45 8.11 -11.36 3.88
CA SER A 45 9.06 -12.35 4.44
C SER A 45 10.18 -12.77 3.47
N PRO A 46 9.91 -13.10 2.19
CA PRO A 46 10.96 -13.44 1.24
C PRO A 46 11.79 -12.22 0.81
N ASN A 47 11.14 -11.07 0.57
CA ASN A 47 11.85 -9.87 0.13
C ASN A 47 12.72 -9.26 1.23
N GLY A 48 12.24 -9.25 2.49
CA GLY A 48 13.05 -8.83 3.62
C GLY A 48 14.31 -9.68 3.75
N ARG A 49 14.17 -11.02 3.65
CA ARG A 49 15.32 -11.94 3.67
C ARG A 49 16.28 -11.71 2.50
N LEU A 50 15.76 -11.49 1.29
CA LEU A 50 16.58 -11.22 0.11
C LEU A 50 17.42 -9.94 0.28
N ILE A 51 16.84 -8.88 0.83
CA ILE A 51 17.54 -7.62 1.09
C ILE A 51 18.66 -7.84 2.12
N MET A 52 18.36 -8.54 3.22
CA MET A 52 19.37 -8.84 4.25
C MET A 52 20.45 -9.80 3.75
N SER A 53 20.14 -10.77 2.89
CA SER A 53 21.16 -11.67 2.34
C SER A 53 22.04 -10.98 1.29
N SER A 54 21.62 -9.84 0.76
CA SER A 54 22.35 -9.11 -0.27
C SER A 54 23.23 -8.00 0.30
N CYS A 55 23.14 -7.71 1.60
CA CYS A 55 23.96 -6.68 2.22
C CYS A 55 25.35 -7.21 2.62
N PRO A 56 26.39 -6.36 2.63
CA PRO A 56 27.69 -6.73 3.17
C PRO A 56 27.61 -7.21 4.61
N GLN A 57 28.46 -8.17 4.97
CA GLN A 57 28.51 -8.71 6.33
C GLN A 57 28.82 -7.61 7.35
N GLY A 58 28.03 -7.54 8.42
CA GLY A 58 28.14 -6.49 9.45
C GLY A 58 27.41 -5.18 9.13
N ALA A 59 26.75 -5.08 7.96
CA ALA A 59 25.94 -3.92 7.56
C ALA A 59 24.42 -4.23 7.57
N GLU A 60 23.99 -5.32 8.18
CA GLU A 60 22.59 -5.76 8.24
C GLU A 60 21.71 -4.71 8.95
N GLY A 61 22.27 -4.02 9.95
CA GLY A 61 21.62 -2.89 10.62
C GLY A 61 21.25 -1.75 9.66
N ASN A 62 22.14 -1.44 8.71
CA ASN A 62 21.90 -0.40 7.70
C ASN A 62 20.83 -0.85 6.70
N ALA A 63 20.89 -2.09 6.23
CA ALA A 63 19.89 -2.67 5.33
C ALA A 63 18.48 -2.67 5.97
N SER A 64 18.40 -3.04 7.25
CA SER A 64 17.15 -2.98 8.03
C SER A 64 16.64 -1.56 8.19
N GLY A 65 17.53 -0.61 8.50
CA GLY A 65 17.20 0.81 8.59
C GLY A 65 16.60 1.36 7.29
N ILE A 66 17.22 1.05 6.14
CA ILE A 66 16.72 1.46 4.82
C ILE A 66 15.35 0.84 4.53
N LEU A 67 15.18 -0.46 4.79
CA LEU A 67 13.92 -1.15 4.57
C LEU A 67 12.77 -0.55 5.40
N MET A 68 13.01 -0.28 6.69
CA MET A 68 12.02 0.34 7.56
C MET A 68 11.73 1.79 7.16
N THR A 69 12.76 2.55 6.77
CA THR A 69 12.58 3.92 6.26
C THR A 69 11.69 3.94 5.02
N ALA A 70 11.96 3.06 4.04
CA ALA A 70 11.13 2.94 2.84
C ALA A 70 9.67 2.59 3.18
N ARG A 71 9.46 1.70 4.16
CA ARG A 71 8.12 1.34 4.63
C ARG A 71 7.38 2.54 5.23
N TYR A 72 8.01 3.28 6.14
CA TYR A 72 7.37 4.43 6.77
C TYR A 72 7.17 5.60 5.80
N ALA A 73 8.08 5.81 4.87
CA ALA A 73 7.91 6.77 3.78
C ALA A 73 6.67 6.42 2.92
N GLY A 74 6.47 5.14 2.60
CA GLY A 74 5.26 4.68 1.92
C GLY A 74 3.98 4.94 2.71
N ILE A 75 3.97 4.65 4.01
CA ILE A 75 2.82 4.93 4.88
C ILE A 75 2.50 6.43 4.90
N ALA A 76 3.52 7.28 5.08
CA ALA A 76 3.36 8.73 5.10
C ALA A 76 2.84 9.27 3.76
N LEU A 77 3.30 8.71 2.64
CA LEU A 77 2.82 9.07 1.30
C LEU A 77 1.32 8.80 1.16
N PHE A 78 0.84 7.61 1.51
CA PHE A 78 -0.58 7.26 1.39
C PHE A 78 -1.47 8.00 2.39
N GLN A 79 -0.96 8.29 3.60
CA GLN A 79 -1.65 9.19 4.53
C GLN A 79 -1.76 10.62 3.97
N THR A 80 -0.73 11.08 3.27
CA THR A 80 -0.75 12.40 2.61
C THR A 80 -1.76 12.43 1.47
N ILE A 81 -1.84 11.37 0.65
CA ILE A 81 -2.86 11.26 -0.41
C ILE A 81 -4.27 11.34 0.16
N PHE A 82 -4.53 10.62 1.26
CA PHE A 82 -5.81 10.71 1.97
C PHE A 82 -6.10 12.15 2.43
N ALA A 83 -5.14 12.79 3.10
CA ALA A 83 -5.28 14.16 3.60
C ALA A 83 -5.54 15.16 2.46
N VAL A 84 -4.79 15.05 1.36
CA VAL A 84 -4.97 15.89 0.16
C VAL A 84 -6.38 15.75 -0.40
N ARG A 85 -6.92 14.53 -0.48
CA ARG A 85 -8.30 14.29 -0.91
C ARG A 85 -9.32 15.00 0.00
N MET A 86 -9.12 14.95 1.33
CA MET A 86 -10.00 15.65 2.29
C MET A 86 -9.93 17.16 2.13
N TYR A 87 -8.75 17.71 1.86
CA TYR A 87 -8.59 19.15 1.63
C TYR A 87 -9.25 19.61 0.34
N ILE A 88 -9.27 18.77 -0.71
CA ILE A 88 -10.01 19.05 -1.95
C ILE A 88 -11.52 19.12 -1.67
N ASP A 89 -12.02 18.31 -0.74
CA ASP A 89 -13.42 18.35 -0.29
C ASP A 89 -13.72 19.48 0.71
N GLY A 90 -12.80 20.42 0.91
CA GLY A 90 -13.05 21.64 1.68
C GLY A 90 -12.72 21.56 3.17
N VAL A 91 -12.09 20.48 3.66
CA VAL A 91 -11.56 20.47 5.03
C VAL A 91 -10.45 21.52 5.14
N PRO A 92 -10.51 22.45 6.12
CA PRO A 92 -9.49 23.49 6.27
C PRO A 92 -8.09 22.91 6.55
N ARG A 93 -7.06 23.52 5.93
CA ARG A 93 -5.63 23.22 6.14
C ARG A 93 -5.05 24.07 7.27
N ASP A 94 -5.57 23.91 8.48
CA ASP A 94 -5.20 24.73 9.63
C ASP A 94 -4.26 24.01 10.63
N GLY A 95 -3.74 22.84 10.27
CA GLY A 95 -2.82 22.05 11.10
C GLY A 95 -3.50 21.27 12.22
N THR A 96 -4.83 21.30 12.31
CA THR A 96 -5.58 20.52 13.31
C THR A 96 -5.88 19.09 12.84
N PRO A 97 -6.24 18.17 13.75
CA PRO A 97 -6.51 16.78 13.38
C PRO A 97 -7.70 16.60 12.43
N LEU A 98 -7.50 15.84 11.36
CA LEU A 98 -8.52 15.54 10.33
C LEU A 98 -9.66 14.67 10.85
N VAL A 99 -9.38 13.70 11.73
CA VAL A 99 -10.33 12.64 12.12
C VAL A 99 -11.63 13.19 12.72
N GLY A 100 -11.56 14.29 13.46
CA GLY A 100 -12.74 14.91 14.09
C GLY A 100 -13.59 15.77 13.14
N ARG A 101 -13.17 15.94 11.88
CA ARG A 101 -13.77 16.88 10.92
C ARG A 101 -14.33 16.22 9.67
N ILE A 102 -14.05 14.93 9.49
CA ILE A 102 -14.48 14.16 8.32
C ILE A 102 -15.82 13.48 8.60
N THR A 103 -16.70 13.51 7.62
CA THR A 103 -17.92 12.69 7.64
C THR A 103 -17.61 11.26 7.21
N HIS A 104 -18.55 10.34 7.42
CA HIS A 104 -18.42 8.96 6.94
C HIS A 104 -18.19 8.90 5.42
N ALA A 105 -19.01 9.63 4.65
CA ALA A 105 -18.90 9.69 3.21
C ALA A 105 -17.53 10.23 2.73
N MET A 106 -17.00 11.25 3.40
CA MET A 106 -15.65 11.76 3.11
C MET A 106 -14.58 10.71 3.40
N SER A 107 -14.69 10.00 4.53
CA SER A 107 -13.74 8.94 4.87
C SER A 107 -13.74 7.82 3.82
N LEU A 108 -14.92 7.42 3.34
CA LEU A 108 -15.09 6.40 2.30
C LEU A 108 -14.41 6.84 1.00
N MET A 109 -14.71 8.03 0.50
CA MET A 109 -14.06 8.60 -0.70
C MET A 109 -12.54 8.71 -0.54
N GLY A 110 -12.06 9.07 0.66
CA GLY A 110 -10.65 9.11 1.00
C GLY A 110 -9.98 7.75 0.85
N TYR A 111 -10.57 6.71 1.42
CA TYR A 111 -10.06 5.35 1.31
C TYR A 111 -10.09 4.83 -0.13
N GLN A 112 -11.20 5.02 -0.85
CA GLN A 112 -11.30 4.64 -2.26
C GLN A 112 -10.19 5.29 -3.10
N THR A 113 -9.93 6.58 -2.88
CA THR A 113 -8.85 7.32 -3.56
C THR A 113 -7.49 6.72 -3.24
N VAL A 114 -7.19 6.44 -1.97
CA VAL A 114 -5.92 5.83 -1.55
C VAL A 114 -5.71 4.48 -2.23
N TYR A 115 -6.74 3.63 -2.27
CA TYR A 115 -6.65 2.30 -2.87
C TYR A 115 -6.53 2.34 -4.41
N LEU A 116 -7.17 3.30 -5.08
CA LEU A 116 -6.96 3.53 -6.51
C LEU A 116 -5.52 3.95 -6.81
N VAL A 117 -4.97 4.88 -6.03
CA VAL A 117 -3.57 5.29 -6.20
C VAL A 117 -2.62 4.13 -5.88
N ALA A 118 -2.88 3.36 -4.83
CA ALA A 118 -2.10 2.17 -4.50
C ALA A 118 -2.11 1.13 -5.62
N MET A 119 -3.25 0.96 -6.30
CA MET A 119 -3.37 0.10 -7.48
C MET A 119 -2.45 0.56 -8.61
N VAL A 120 -2.41 1.88 -8.90
CA VAL A 120 -1.49 2.44 -9.92
C VAL A 120 -0.03 2.15 -9.57
N PHE A 121 0.38 2.39 -8.32
CA PHE A 121 1.74 2.07 -7.87
C PHE A 121 2.06 0.58 -7.97
N ALA A 122 1.09 -0.30 -7.66
CA ALA A 122 1.26 -1.74 -7.77
C ALA A 122 1.38 -2.20 -9.24
N VAL A 123 0.63 -1.60 -10.16
CA VAL A 123 0.76 -1.84 -11.62
C VAL A 123 2.12 -1.36 -12.12
N LEU A 124 2.56 -0.17 -11.74
CA LEU A 124 3.89 0.33 -12.09
C LEU A 124 4.99 -0.60 -11.57
N THR A 125 4.87 -1.07 -10.33
CA THR A 125 5.78 -2.06 -9.75
C THR A 125 5.79 -3.35 -10.55
N LEU A 126 4.62 -3.84 -10.99
CA LEU A 126 4.53 -5.02 -11.84
C LEU A 126 5.28 -4.81 -13.16
N ILE A 127 5.09 -3.67 -13.83
CA ILE A 127 5.76 -3.33 -15.08
C ILE A 127 7.29 -3.32 -14.91
N LEU A 128 7.78 -2.69 -13.83
CA LEU A 128 9.21 -2.63 -13.50
C LEU A 128 9.79 -4.02 -13.22
N VAL A 129 9.07 -4.85 -12.46
CA VAL A 129 9.48 -6.24 -12.17
C VAL A 129 9.51 -7.09 -13.44
N LEU A 130 8.59 -6.87 -14.37
CA LEU A 130 8.60 -7.59 -15.66
C LEU A 130 9.82 -7.17 -16.51
N HIS A 131 10.09 -5.88 -16.66
CA HIS A 131 11.22 -5.39 -17.46
C HIS A 131 12.58 -5.81 -16.88
N THR A 132 12.77 -5.69 -15.57
CA THR A 132 14.07 -6.02 -14.91
C THR A 132 14.36 -7.52 -14.85
N ARG A 133 13.38 -8.38 -15.12
CA ARG A 133 13.63 -9.83 -15.24
C ARG A 133 14.27 -10.22 -16.55
N ASP A 134 14.04 -9.45 -17.62
CA ASP A 134 14.57 -9.76 -18.95
C ASP A 134 16.06 -9.42 -19.09
N GLU A 135 16.60 -8.55 -18.24
CA GLU A 135 18.03 -8.20 -18.20
C GLU A 135 18.92 -9.23 -17.47
N LYS A 136 18.33 -10.31 -16.94
CA LYS A 136 19.07 -11.39 -16.24
C LYS A 136 18.97 -12.75 -16.95
N ILE A 137 19.19 -12.75 -18.27
CA ILE A 137 19.49 -13.95 -19.06
C ILE A 137 20.94 -13.87 -19.52
#